data_AF-A0A3B0JNF3-F1
#
_entry.id   AF-A0A3B0JNF3-F1
#
_cell.length_a   1.000
_cell.length_b   1.000
_cell.length_c   1.000
_cell.angle_alpha   90.00
_cell.angle_beta   90.00
_cell.angle_gamma   90.00
#
_symmetry.space_group_name_H-M   'P 1'
#
loop_
_entity.id
_entity.type
_entity.pdbx_description
1 polymer ?
#
loop_
_entity_poly.entity_id
_entity_poly.type
_entity_poly.pdbx_seq_one_letter_code
_entity_poly.pdbx_strand_id
1 'polypeptide(L)'
;MEENESPSEPRVSTEAENGDDDATNQHKLIQQTEMRKMQNEFNTQRAKMRELYMQKEAEYAQSMAERKKLQEELDELKTHLMVADLKSENEMQLRDIKAQEEISSLQQLVQDTIEESSNYKSELEHIKLELSKYQQQQQQQQQVQVQVQHPPAESSGGLAPQMLNQVKKTLGSVRKLGSDSLNSSFQQEDDGLRGPQNKGNGKQYASEDAEMLHSIVEQLQEEMKALKEKLREQDEQLQSKSNAKVAIVSDTCGMHKSTSMDVAESSCECCSVAEKTIVDFNTHIKKQQKQVDLLQKQLVEARETLSKEAALRKDLEDQWQEKREAHKSEVQSLRDKTGASEQQLLDMQQKFLDTKDSVMRQLQRITDDRERVNKQLETLQADNDFLSGRYLATSEEIENQYINLPNTVVELQELMLRQQSELIQARVSSEYEKQRCVSTLDEIQILRAQLEESNNERRSYKRQTQLDIKSLQDRLTEHLLTVQSYETTKTQLERKEAELNKQLSESRVEIIELQEANVSKKLSNTINHSNTPRISRKNMPKPMRTTKQR
;
A
#
# COMPACT_ATOMS: atom_id res chain seq x y z
N MET A 1 23.58 -4.69 77.97
CA MET A 1 23.61 -4.11 79.32
C MET A 1 23.70 -5.26 80.28
N GLU A 2 24.91 -5.49 80.75
CA GLU A 2 25.21 -6.29 81.93
C GLU A 2 24.53 -5.69 83.17
N GLU A 3 24.31 -6.52 84.19
CA GLU A 3 24.40 -6.28 85.65
C GLU A 3 23.44 -7.27 86.36
N ASN A 4 23.99 -8.27 87.05
CA ASN A 4 24.44 -8.27 88.46
C ASN A 4 23.33 -8.78 89.39
N GLU A 5 23.49 -9.99 89.91
CA GLU A 5 22.96 -10.33 91.23
C GLU A 5 23.95 -11.26 91.95
N SER A 6 24.59 -10.69 92.97
CA SER A 6 25.48 -11.36 93.91
C SER A 6 24.67 -12.12 94.98
N PRO A 7 25.21 -13.20 95.56
CA PRO A 7 24.51 -14.06 96.51
C PRO A 7 24.73 -13.60 97.96
N SER A 8 23.68 -13.64 98.78
CA SER A 8 23.76 -13.38 100.22
C SER A 8 22.95 -14.42 101.01
N GLU A 9 23.66 -15.40 101.58
CA GLU A 9 23.32 -16.08 102.85
C GLU A 9 23.87 -15.21 104.03
N PRO A 10 23.63 -15.45 105.36
CA PRO A 10 23.08 -16.66 106.02
C PRO A 10 22.26 -16.46 107.35
N ARG A 11 21.92 -17.60 108.00
CA ARG A 11 21.82 -17.92 109.47
C ARG A 11 20.47 -17.92 110.24
N VAL A 12 19.90 -19.13 110.33
CA VAL A 12 19.61 -20.01 111.52
C VAL A 12 19.16 -19.40 112.86
N SER A 13 17.97 -19.85 113.34
CA SER A 13 17.69 -20.47 114.67
C SER A 13 16.20 -20.93 114.75
N THR A 14 15.91 -22.24 114.64
CA THR A 14 15.51 -23.21 115.70
C THR A 14 14.16 -22.96 116.41
N GLU A 15 13.14 -23.78 116.11
CA GLU A 15 12.47 -24.74 117.02
C GLU A 15 11.02 -25.08 116.57
N ALA A 16 10.66 -26.34 116.83
CA ALA A 16 9.31 -26.91 116.96
C ALA A 16 8.54 -27.39 115.70
N GLU A 17 8.45 -28.73 115.64
CA GLU A 17 7.25 -29.54 115.38
C GLU A 17 6.67 -29.63 113.95
N ASN A 18 7.02 -30.76 113.32
CA ASN A 18 6.39 -31.37 112.15
C ASN A 18 4.86 -31.46 112.29
N GLY A 19 4.14 -30.88 111.34
CA GLY A 19 2.69 -31.06 111.20
C GLY A 19 2.01 -30.23 110.09
N ASP A 20 2.66 -29.21 109.53
CA ASP A 20 2.04 -28.26 108.59
C ASP A 20 2.80 -28.07 107.25
N ASP A 21 3.84 -28.89 107.02
CA ASP A 21 4.75 -28.73 105.88
C ASP A 21 4.18 -29.21 104.53
N ASP A 22 3.23 -30.15 104.52
CA ASP A 22 2.73 -30.74 103.26
C ASP A 22 1.69 -29.82 102.58
N ALA A 23 0.76 -29.23 103.35
CA ALA A 23 -0.21 -28.27 102.85
C ALA A 23 0.48 -26.96 102.38
N THR A 24 1.49 -26.51 103.13
CA THR A 24 2.25 -25.30 102.79
C THR A 24 3.13 -25.52 101.56
N ASN A 25 3.78 -26.68 101.40
CA ASN A 25 4.53 -27.01 100.19
C ASN A 25 3.64 -27.23 98.97
N GLN A 26 2.46 -27.83 99.13
CA GLN A 26 1.51 -28.02 98.03
C GLN A 26 0.94 -26.68 97.55
N HIS A 27 0.61 -25.75 98.46
CA HIS A 27 0.19 -24.39 98.09
C HIS A 27 1.30 -23.61 97.39
N LYS A 28 2.55 -23.73 97.85
CA LYS A 28 3.72 -23.09 97.23
C LYS A 28 4.01 -23.64 95.83
N LEU A 29 3.80 -24.95 95.61
CA LEU A 29 3.93 -25.58 94.30
C LEU A 29 2.83 -25.12 93.34
N ILE A 30 1.58 -25.02 93.81
CA ILE A 30 0.46 -24.49 93.00
C ILE A 30 0.73 -23.05 92.58
N GLN A 31 1.10 -22.17 93.52
CA GLN A 31 1.50 -20.79 93.19
C GLN A 31 2.67 -20.73 92.21
N GLN A 32 3.67 -21.59 92.35
CA GLN A 32 4.80 -21.63 91.42
C GLN A 32 4.36 -22.09 90.02
N THR A 33 3.41 -23.03 89.92
CA THR A 33 2.86 -23.45 88.62
C THR A 33 2.00 -22.37 87.97
N GLU A 34 1.21 -21.62 88.75
CA GLU A 34 0.42 -20.49 88.24
C GLU A 34 1.33 -19.34 87.78
N MET A 35 2.37 -19.01 88.55
CA MET A 35 3.40 -18.04 88.15
C MET A 35 4.08 -18.44 86.83
N ARG A 36 4.40 -19.72 86.65
CA ARG A 36 4.95 -20.22 85.37
C ARG A 36 3.93 -20.13 84.22
N LYS A 37 2.64 -20.39 84.45
CA LYS A 37 1.61 -20.21 83.43
C LYS A 37 1.48 -18.75 83.01
N MET A 38 1.40 -17.83 83.98
CA MET A 38 1.37 -16.39 83.71
C MET A 38 2.60 -15.91 82.95
N GLN A 39 3.79 -16.41 83.32
CA GLN A 39 5.05 -16.12 82.60
C GLN A 39 5.00 -16.63 81.15
N ASN A 40 4.50 -17.84 80.92
CA ASN A 40 4.40 -18.45 79.58
C ASN A 40 3.36 -17.73 78.71
N GLU A 41 2.24 -17.33 79.28
CA GLU A 41 1.21 -16.52 78.60
C GLU A 41 1.77 -15.16 78.22
N PHE A 42 2.47 -14.47 79.12
CA PHE A 42 3.13 -13.20 78.84
C PHE A 42 4.19 -13.34 77.73
N ASN A 43 5.01 -14.39 77.78
CA ASN A 43 6.01 -14.67 76.74
C ASN A 43 5.35 -14.95 75.37
N THR A 44 4.22 -15.65 75.36
CA THR A 44 3.45 -15.93 74.14
C THR A 44 2.80 -14.66 73.58
N GLN A 45 2.22 -13.82 74.43
CA GLN A 45 1.68 -12.52 74.03
C GLN A 45 2.78 -11.61 73.47
N ARG A 46 3.96 -11.57 74.11
CA ARG A 46 5.12 -10.82 73.63
C ARG A 46 5.61 -11.33 72.27
N ALA A 47 5.65 -12.64 72.07
CA ALA A 47 6.02 -13.24 70.80
C ALA A 47 5.02 -12.86 69.69
N LYS A 48 3.71 -12.97 69.95
CA LYS A 48 2.66 -12.55 69.01
C LYS A 48 2.74 -11.06 68.66
N MET A 49 2.98 -10.19 69.65
CA MET A 49 3.15 -8.76 69.39
C MET A 49 4.38 -8.48 68.53
N ARG A 50 5.51 -9.14 68.80
CA ARG A 50 6.71 -9.01 67.95
C ARG A 50 6.46 -9.47 66.52
N GLU A 51 5.75 -10.58 66.34
CA GLU A 51 5.37 -11.10 65.03
C GLU A 51 4.49 -10.10 64.27
N LEU A 52 3.46 -9.55 64.92
CA LEU A 52 2.60 -8.52 64.33
C LEU A 52 3.37 -7.24 63.95
N TYR A 53 4.31 -6.80 64.79
CA TYR A 53 5.15 -5.65 64.47
C TYR A 53 6.05 -5.94 63.25
N MET A 54 6.72 -7.09 63.20
CA MET A 54 7.53 -7.47 62.04
C MET A 54 6.69 -7.59 60.77
N GLN A 55 5.48 -8.15 60.87
CA GLN A 55 4.56 -8.22 59.74
C GLN A 55 4.17 -6.82 59.25
N LYS A 56 3.82 -5.91 60.16
CA LYS A 56 3.49 -4.53 59.79
C LYS A 56 4.68 -3.76 59.20
N GLU A 57 5.88 -3.98 59.72
CA GLU A 57 7.11 -3.40 59.16
C GLU A 57 7.37 -3.92 57.75
N ALA A 58 7.16 -5.22 57.50
CA ALA A 58 7.28 -5.81 56.18
C ALA A 58 6.23 -5.26 55.19
N GLU A 59 4.98 -5.14 55.60
CA GLU A 59 3.90 -4.55 54.80
C GLU A 59 4.17 -3.07 54.49
N TYR A 60 4.67 -2.30 55.47
CA TYR A 60 5.08 -0.91 55.26
C TYR A 60 6.26 -0.80 54.29
N ALA A 61 7.27 -1.65 54.44
CA ALA A 61 8.42 -1.69 53.53
C ALA A 61 8.00 -2.04 52.10
N GLN A 62 7.07 -3.00 51.94
CA GLN A 62 6.52 -3.35 50.64
C GLN A 62 5.74 -2.20 50.00
N SER A 63 4.84 -1.55 50.77
CA SER A 63 4.08 -0.40 50.29
C SER A 63 4.99 0.77 49.89
N MET A 64 6.07 1.00 50.64
CA MET A 64 7.08 2.02 50.32
C MET A 64 7.86 1.68 49.04
N ALA A 65 8.17 0.41 48.80
CA ALA A 65 8.82 -0.04 47.56
C ALA A 65 7.89 0.10 46.35
N GLU A 66 6.61 -0.26 46.48
CA GLU A 66 5.60 -0.08 45.43
C GLU A 66 5.40 1.40 45.10
N ARG A 67 5.28 2.26 46.11
CA ARG A 67 5.20 3.72 45.91
C ARG A 67 6.44 4.26 45.18
N LYS A 68 7.64 3.75 45.48
CA LYS A 68 8.86 4.15 44.79
C LYS A 68 8.87 3.72 43.33
N LYS A 69 8.44 2.49 43.02
CA LYS A 69 8.30 2.02 41.64
C LYS A 69 7.29 2.84 40.85
N LEU A 70 6.11 3.10 41.42
CA LEU A 70 5.09 3.94 40.79
C LEU A 70 5.59 5.38 40.54
N GLN A 71 6.44 5.90 41.44
CA GLN A 71 7.08 7.20 41.23
C GLN A 71 8.09 7.17 40.07
N GLU A 72 8.90 6.12 39.97
CA GLU A 72 9.84 5.92 38.86
C GLU A 72 9.11 5.78 37.52
N GLU A 73 8.03 4.98 37.46
CA GLU A 73 7.17 4.85 36.28
C GLU A 73 6.50 6.18 35.89
N LEU A 74 6.04 6.96 36.87
CA LEU A 74 5.46 8.28 36.63
C LEU A 74 6.49 9.25 36.02
N ASP A 75 7.71 9.24 36.54
CA ASP A 75 8.76 10.13 36.06
C ASP A 75 9.26 9.68 34.66
N GLU A 76 9.34 8.38 34.38
CA GLU A 76 9.61 7.85 33.03
C GLU A 76 8.50 8.26 32.03
N LEU A 77 7.23 8.12 32.40
CA LEU A 77 6.10 8.55 31.57
C LEU A 77 6.12 10.07 31.29
N LYS A 78 6.46 10.90 32.28
CA LYS A 78 6.63 12.35 32.08
C LYS A 78 7.74 12.65 31.07
N THR A 79 8.87 11.95 31.15
CA THR A 79 9.96 12.14 30.18
C THR A 79 9.56 11.71 28.77
N HIS A 80 8.82 10.60 28.63
CA HIS A 80 8.28 10.19 27.34
C HIS A 80 7.30 11.20 26.76
N LEU A 81 6.42 11.77 27.58
CA LEU A 81 5.50 12.83 27.16
C LEU A 81 6.27 14.05 26.66
N MET A 82 7.26 14.53 27.43
CA MET A 82 8.06 15.69 27.05
C MET A 82 8.83 15.47 25.74
N VAL A 83 9.38 14.27 25.53
CA VAL A 83 10.06 13.92 24.27
C VAL A 83 9.07 13.86 23.10
N ALA A 84 7.87 13.31 23.31
CA ALA A 84 6.83 13.27 22.29
C ALA A 84 6.36 14.67 21.90
N ASP A 85 6.18 15.57 22.87
CA ASP A 85 5.81 16.97 22.64
C ASP A 85 6.88 17.71 21.84
N LEU A 86 8.15 17.61 22.25
CA LEU A 86 9.27 18.22 21.52
C LEU A 86 9.41 17.67 20.09
N LYS A 87 9.19 16.37 19.90
CA LYS A 87 9.24 15.76 18.57
C LYS A 87 8.10 16.25 17.67
N SER A 88 6.88 16.32 18.21
CA SER A 88 5.71 16.85 17.49
C SER A 88 5.91 18.30 17.09
N GLU A 89 6.44 19.13 18.01
CA GLU A 89 6.74 20.54 17.74
C GLU A 89 7.81 20.70 16.66
N ASN A 90 8.88 19.89 16.69
CA ASN A 90 9.93 19.91 15.67
C ASN A 90 9.39 19.46 14.29
N GLU A 91 8.56 18.41 14.24
CA GLU A 91 7.92 17.99 12.99
C GLU A 91 6.98 19.06 12.41
N MET A 92 6.27 19.80 13.26
CA MET A 92 5.43 20.92 12.84
C MET A 92 6.27 22.06 12.26
N GLN A 93 7.33 22.49 12.95
CA GLN A 93 8.24 23.51 12.46
C GLN A 93 8.90 23.11 11.12
N LEU A 94 9.26 21.84 10.96
CA LEU A 94 9.83 21.34 9.70
C LEU A 94 8.81 21.37 8.55
N ARG A 95 7.53 21.07 8.82
CA ARG A 95 6.46 21.20 7.82
C ARG A 95 6.25 22.66 7.44
N ASP A 96 6.27 23.57 8.40
CA ASP A 96 6.12 25.01 8.15
C ASP A 96 7.28 25.54 7.29
N ILE A 97 8.52 25.14 7.57
CA ILE A 97 9.68 25.51 6.74
C ILE A 97 9.51 24.99 5.30
N LYS A 98 9.12 23.72 5.12
CA LYS A 98 8.91 23.15 3.78
C LYS A 98 7.79 23.85 3.02
N ALA A 99 6.67 24.12 3.69
CA ALA A 99 5.57 24.87 3.08
C ALA A 99 6.03 26.28 2.67
N GLN A 100 6.85 26.94 3.49
CA GLN A 100 7.41 28.25 3.18
C GLN A 100 8.41 28.20 2.01
N GLU A 101 9.22 27.15 1.91
CA GLU A 101 10.11 26.88 0.77
C GLU A 101 9.32 26.63 -0.52
N GLU A 102 8.24 25.83 -0.47
CA GLU A 102 7.34 25.59 -1.59
C GLU A 102 6.65 26.88 -2.05
N ILE A 103 6.13 27.68 -1.11
CA ILE A 103 5.54 28.99 -1.42
C ILE A 103 6.58 29.90 -2.09
N SER A 104 7.81 29.94 -1.58
CA SER A 104 8.89 30.76 -2.16
C SER A 104 9.28 30.29 -3.55
N SER A 105 9.35 28.97 -3.76
CA SER A 105 9.61 28.36 -5.08
C SER A 105 8.50 28.67 -6.08
N LEU A 106 7.22 28.56 -5.67
CA LEU A 106 6.08 28.92 -6.51
C LEU A 106 6.05 30.41 -6.83
N GLN A 107 6.36 31.27 -5.85
CA GLN A 107 6.49 32.71 -6.07
C GLN A 107 7.59 33.02 -7.09
N GLN A 108 8.73 32.35 -7.01
CA GLN A 108 9.82 32.50 -7.98
C GLN A 108 9.40 32.04 -9.38
N LEU A 109 8.75 30.88 -9.51
CA LEU A 109 8.26 30.39 -10.80
C LEU A 109 7.24 31.35 -11.44
N VAL A 110 6.33 31.91 -10.64
CA VAL A 110 5.37 32.91 -11.11
C VAL A 110 6.11 34.17 -11.60
N GLN A 111 7.11 34.62 -10.86
CA GLN A 111 7.94 35.76 -11.25
C GLN A 111 8.68 35.49 -12.57
N ASP A 112 9.34 34.34 -12.69
CA ASP A 112 10.04 33.92 -13.91
C ASP A 112 9.09 33.83 -15.10
N THR A 113 7.88 33.30 -14.91
CA THR A 113 6.84 33.22 -15.96
C THR A 113 6.36 34.61 -16.40
N ILE A 114 6.24 35.57 -15.46
CA ILE A 114 5.89 36.96 -15.76
C ILE A 114 7.02 37.63 -16.55
N GLU A 115 8.27 37.40 -16.17
CA GLU A 115 9.45 37.93 -16.85
C GLU A 115 9.59 37.37 -18.27
N GLU A 116 9.43 36.06 -18.45
CA GLU A 116 9.38 35.42 -19.78
C GLU A 116 8.24 36.00 -20.64
N SER A 117 7.03 36.14 -20.06
CA SER A 117 5.89 36.75 -20.75
C SER A 117 6.17 38.20 -21.16
N SER A 118 6.91 38.96 -20.34
CA SER A 118 7.35 40.31 -20.66
C SER A 118 8.35 40.31 -21.82
N ASN A 119 9.32 39.39 -21.81
CA ASN A 119 10.32 39.23 -22.86
C ASN A 119 9.66 38.87 -24.20
N TYR A 120 8.74 37.90 -24.21
CA TYR A 120 7.99 37.52 -25.43
C TYR A 120 7.14 38.67 -25.97
N LYS A 121 6.52 39.47 -25.10
CA LYS A 121 5.78 40.67 -25.53
C LYS A 121 6.71 41.67 -26.22
N SER A 122 7.89 41.92 -25.65
CA SER A 122 8.92 42.80 -26.23
C SER A 122 9.40 42.29 -27.60
N GLU A 123 9.71 41.00 -27.73
CA GLU A 123 10.09 40.38 -29.01
C GLU A 123 8.98 40.47 -30.06
N LEU A 124 7.72 40.27 -29.66
CA LEU A 124 6.56 40.44 -30.53
C LEU A 124 6.42 41.88 -31.03
N GLU A 125 6.65 42.87 -30.17
CA GLU A 125 6.66 44.27 -30.57
C GLU A 125 7.80 44.58 -31.55
N HIS A 126 8.99 44.02 -31.31
CA HIS A 126 10.13 44.15 -32.22
C HIS A 126 9.82 43.57 -33.61
N ILE A 127 9.28 42.35 -33.68
CA ILE A 127 8.89 41.71 -34.95
C ILE A 127 7.79 42.50 -35.65
N LYS A 128 6.81 43.03 -34.92
CA LYS A 128 5.76 43.91 -35.50
C LYS A 128 6.36 45.18 -36.11
N LEU A 129 7.34 45.79 -35.45
CA LEU A 129 8.06 46.96 -35.98
C LEU A 129 8.82 46.61 -37.25
N GLU A 130 9.51 45.47 -37.30
CA GLU A 130 10.19 45.01 -38.52
C GLU A 130 9.22 44.71 -39.67
N LEU A 131 8.12 44.01 -39.40
CA LEU A 131 7.07 43.78 -40.40
C LEU A 131 6.50 45.08 -40.94
N SER A 132 6.26 46.08 -40.07
CA SER A 132 5.81 47.40 -40.50
C SER A 132 6.84 48.10 -41.38
N LYS A 133 8.14 48.01 -41.06
CA LYS A 133 9.22 48.56 -41.90
C LYS A 133 9.27 47.88 -43.27
N TYR A 134 9.23 46.54 -43.31
CA TYR A 134 9.19 45.79 -44.57
C TYR A 134 7.96 46.12 -45.42
N GLN A 135 6.79 46.25 -44.80
CA GLN A 135 5.56 46.62 -45.48
C GLN A 135 5.66 48.03 -46.09
N GLN A 136 6.25 48.98 -45.35
CA GLN A 136 6.49 50.33 -45.84
C GLN A 136 7.52 50.34 -46.99
N GLN A 137 8.56 49.50 -46.91
CA GLN A 137 9.56 49.35 -47.96
C GLN A 137 8.97 48.73 -49.24
N GLN A 138 8.09 47.74 -49.12
CA GLN A 138 7.33 47.20 -50.27
C GLN A 138 6.41 48.25 -50.90
N GLN A 139 5.74 49.08 -50.10
CA GLN A 139 4.92 50.17 -50.63
C GLN A 139 5.77 51.20 -51.40
N GLN A 140 6.96 51.55 -50.90
CA GLN A 140 7.89 52.43 -51.63
C GLN A 140 8.37 51.77 -52.94
N GLN A 141 8.71 50.49 -52.93
CA GLN A 141 9.08 49.77 -54.16
C GLN A 141 7.93 49.71 -55.18
N GLN A 142 6.69 49.50 -54.73
CA GLN A 142 5.51 49.61 -55.60
C GLN A 142 5.33 51.02 -56.17
N GLN A 143 5.52 52.07 -55.39
CA GLN A 143 5.46 53.44 -55.90
C GLN A 143 6.56 53.73 -56.93
N VAL A 144 7.78 53.23 -56.72
CA VAL A 144 8.88 53.34 -57.68
C VAL A 144 8.61 52.52 -58.94
N GLN A 145 8.00 51.33 -58.82
CA GLN A 145 7.65 50.49 -59.97
C GLN A 145 6.49 51.08 -60.80
N VAL A 146 5.56 51.79 -60.17
CA VAL A 146 4.50 52.57 -60.85
C VAL A 146 5.08 53.83 -61.53
N GLN A 147 6.15 54.42 -61.00
CA GLN A 147 6.84 55.55 -61.66
C GLN A 147 7.74 55.14 -62.85
N VAL A 148 8.16 53.87 -62.95
CA VAL A 148 9.01 53.37 -64.05
C VAL A 148 8.20 52.83 -65.25
N GLN A 149 6.90 52.59 -65.11
CA GLN A 149 6.00 52.23 -66.23
C GLN A 149 5.28 53.44 -66.82
N HIS A 150 6.02 54.37 -67.41
CA HIS A 150 5.52 55.19 -68.50
C HIS A 150 6.68 55.45 -69.49
N PRO A 151 6.66 54.76 -70.65
CA PRO A 151 6.66 55.50 -71.92
C PRO A 151 5.61 54.97 -72.91
N PRO A 152 5.18 55.78 -73.90
CA PRO A 152 4.19 55.36 -74.88
C PRO A 152 4.83 54.58 -76.03
N ALA A 153 4.12 53.54 -76.45
CA ALA A 153 4.00 53.03 -77.82
C ALA A 153 5.23 52.40 -78.52
N GLU A 154 5.15 51.08 -78.75
CA GLU A 154 5.02 50.43 -80.08
C GLU A 154 5.75 49.08 -80.21
N SER A 155 5.01 48.12 -80.79
CA SER A 155 5.45 46.92 -81.54
C SER A 155 5.87 45.63 -80.82
N SER A 156 5.05 44.60 -81.07
CA SER A 156 5.34 43.19 -81.34
C SER A 156 6.17 42.33 -80.37
N GLY A 157 5.47 41.36 -79.77
CA GLY A 157 5.79 39.95 -79.98
C GLY A 157 6.57 39.21 -78.89
N GLY A 158 5.87 38.27 -78.22
CA GLY A 158 6.47 36.99 -77.83
C GLY A 158 6.66 36.70 -76.34
N LEU A 159 5.87 35.71 -75.89
CA LEU A 159 6.20 34.65 -74.92
C LEU A 159 6.15 34.98 -73.41
N ALA A 160 5.26 34.23 -72.74
CA ALA A 160 5.11 34.10 -71.29
C ALA A 160 6.34 33.43 -70.62
N PRO A 161 6.44 33.39 -69.27
CA PRO A 161 5.67 32.41 -68.49
C PRO A 161 5.12 32.99 -67.15
N GLN A 162 3.83 32.84 -66.86
CA GLN A 162 3.29 31.81 -65.93
C GLN A 162 4.29 31.27 -64.90
N MET A 163 4.00 31.48 -63.61
CA MET A 163 3.79 30.44 -62.57
C MET A 163 3.79 31.08 -61.16
N LEU A 164 2.90 30.57 -60.29
CA LEU A 164 2.77 30.82 -58.85
C LEU A 164 1.91 32.00 -58.38
N ASN A 165 0.62 31.95 -58.73
CA ASN A 165 -0.46 32.46 -57.89
C ASN A 165 -1.40 31.29 -57.53
N GLN A 166 -1.04 30.51 -56.52
CA GLN A 166 -1.97 29.60 -55.84
C GLN A 166 -1.38 29.21 -54.47
N VAL A 167 -2.27 29.00 -53.49
CA VAL A 167 -2.01 28.71 -52.05
C VAL A 167 -1.84 29.93 -51.13
N LYS A 168 -2.77 30.89 -51.21
CA LYS A 168 -3.12 31.76 -50.07
C LYS A 168 -4.65 31.84 -49.86
N LYS A 169 -5.29 30.67 -49.77
CA LYS A 169 -6.65 30.51 -49.23
C LYS A 169 -6.80 29.11 -48.65
N THR A 170 -6.35 28.91 -47.41
CA THR A 170 -6.79 27.86 -46.45
C THR A 170 -5.87 27.82 -45.22
N LEU A 171 -5.82 28.90 -44.43
CA LEU A 171 -5.52 28.85 -42.98
C LEU A 171 -6.27 30.00 -42.27
N GLY A 172 -7.51 30.23 -42.71
CA GLY A 172 -8.49 31.02 -41.98
C GLY A 172 -9.47 30.06 -41.31
N SER A 173 -9.01 29.35 -40.26
CA SER A 173 -9.90 28.70 -39.27
C SER A 173 -9.09 28.09 -38.12
N VAL A 174 -8.33 28.90 -37.36
CA VAL A 174 -8.01 28.60 -35.96
C VAL A 174 -8.02 29.90 -35.16
N ARG A 175 -9.23 30.40 -34.91
CA ARG A 175 -9.54 31.29 -33.78
C ARG A 175 -10.83 30.76 -33.15
N LYS A 176 -10.72 29.98 -32.07
CA LYS A 176 -11.57 30.06 -30.88
C LYS A 176 -11.28 28.92 -29.90
N LEU A 177 -10.37 29.19 -28.96
CA LEU A 177 -10.38 28.81 -27.54
C LEU A 177 -9.47 29.90 -26.92
N GLY A 178 -9.90 30.97 -26.25
CA GLY A 178 -10.91 31.09 -25.19
C GLY A 178 -10.48 30.18 -24.04
N SER A 179 -9.57 30.49 -23.11
CA SER A 179 -9.36 31.74 -22.35
C SER A 179 -10.67 32.37 -21.94
N ASP A 180 -11.28 31.78 -20.90
CA ASP A 180 -12.01 32.48 -19.84
C ASP A 180 -12.33 31.50 -18.70
N SER A 181 -12.29 32.01 -17.47
CA SER A 181 -12.80 31.43 -16.22
C SER A 181 -11.84 30.66 -15.32
N LEU A 182 -10.82 31.38 -14.83
CA LEU A 182 -10.43 31.30 -13.42
C LEU A 182 -10.65 32.67 -12.79
N ASN A 183 -11.73 32.83 -12.03
CA ASN A 183 -11.79 33.81 -10.95
C ASN A 183 -12.80 33.42 -9.87
N SER A 184 -12.31 33.37 -8.61
CA SER A 184 -12.99 33.70 -7.34
C SER A 184 -14.25 32.89 -6.94
N SER A 185 -14.20 32.03 -5.93
CA SER A 185 -14.28 32.30 -4.47
C SER A 185 -15.69 32.64 -3.94
N PHE A 186 -16.14 31.83 -2.98
CA PHE A 186 -17.02 32.11 -1.81
C PHE A 186 -18.35 32.90 -1.97
N GLN A 187 -19.48 32.20 -1.77
CA GLN A 187 -20.58 32.46 -0.81
C GLN A 187 -21.73 31.47 -1.09
N GLN A 188 -21.99 30.52 -0.19
CA GLN A 188 -22.96 30.53 0.94
C GLN A 188 -24.41 30.12 0.55
N GLU A 189 -24.81 29.01 1.18
CA GLU A 189 -26.15 28.55 1.60
C GLU A 189 -27.16 27.93 0.62
N ASP A 190 -27.45 26.66 0.95
CA ASP A 190 -28.76 26.06 1.24
C ASP A 190 -29.40 25.08 0.25
N ASP A 191 -29.84 23.99 0.89
CA ASP A 191 -30.94 23.07 0.63
C ASP A 191 -30.99 22.11 -0.59
N GLY A 192 -31.35 20.86 -0.28
CA GLY A 192 -32.29 20.10 -1.10
C GLY A 192 -31.80 19.10 -2.17
N LEU A 193 -31.60 17.85 -1.73
CA LEU A 193 -32.09 16.60 -2.37
C LEU A 193 -31.45 16.02 -3.66
N ARG A 194 -31.38 14.67 -3.63
CA ARG A 194 -31.17 13.66 -4.70
C ARG A 194 -29.74 13.38 -5.17
N GLY A 195 -29.22 12.18 -4.80
CA GLY A 195 -28.08 11.53 -5.47
C GLY A 195 -28.48 10.87 -6.80
N PRO A 196 -27.82 9.77 -7.22
CA PRO A 196 -26.40 9.46 -7.25
C PRO A 196 -25.89 9.35 -8.71
N GLN A 197 -24.59 9.59 -8.94
CA GLN A 197 -23.74 9.12 -10.06
C GLN A 197 -22.78 10.24 -10.49
N ASN A 198 -21.46 10.03 -10.34
CA ASN A 198 -20.58 10.37 -11.45
C ASN A 198 -19.28 9.56 -11.40
N LYS A 199 -19.12 8.69 -12.40
CA LYS A 199 -17.84 8.15 -12.85
C LYS A 199 -17.28 9.13 -13.85
N GLY A 200 -16.01 9.49 -13.70
CA GLY A 200 -15.17 9.93 -14.81
C GLY A 200 -14.77 11.40 -14.75
N ASN A 201 -13.46 11.62 -14.62
CA ASN A 201 -12.72 12.70 -15.29
C ASN A 201 -11.23 12.37 -15.48
N GLY A 202 -10.85 11.09 -15.46
CA GLY A 202 -9.45 10.63 -15.61
C GLY A 202 -9.08 10.09 -16.99
N LYS A 203 -9.93 10.23 -18.03
CA LYS A 203 -9.75 9.54 -19.32
C LYS A 203 -9.39 10.43 -20.52
N GLN A 204 -9.42 11.75 -20.41
CA GLN A 204 -9.14 12.60 -21.58
C GLN A 204 -7.64 12.77 -21.84
N TYR A 205 -6.83 13.04 -20.80
CA TYR A 205 -5.37 13.15 -20.96
C TYR A 205 -4.68 11.86 -21.38
N ALA A 206 -5.21 10.70 -20.96
CA ALA A 206 -4.66 9.41 -21.37
C ALA A 206 -5.06 8.99 -22.81
N SER A 207 -6.15 9.55 -23.37
CA SER A 207 -6.59 9.24 -24.74
C SER A 207 -5.79 10.04 -25.76
N GLU A 208 -5.54 11.32 -25.49
CA GLU A 208 -4.81 12.19 -26.41
C GLU A 208 -3.33 11.79 -26.53
N ASP A 209 -2.70 11.36 -25.42
CA ASP A 209 -1.32 10.85 -25.42
C ASP A 209 -1.24 9.48 -26.14
N ALA A 210 -2.27 8.63 -26.00
CA ALA A 210 -2.36 7.37 -26.72
C ALA A 210 -2.60 7.57 -28.24
N GLU A 211 -3.38 8.56 -28.63
CA GLU A 211 -3.63 8.92 -30.04
C GLU A 211 -2.39 9.54 -30.69
N MET A 212 -1.64 10.38 -29.96
CA MET A 212 -0.36 10.92 -30.41
C MET A 212 0.69 9.81 -30.59
N LEU A 213 0.80 8.89 -29.63
CA LEU A 213 1.69 7.73 -29.75
C LEU A 213 1.26 6.81 -30.89
N HIS A 214 -0.05 6.63 -31.13
CA HIS A 214 -0.53 5.89 -32.29
C HIS A 214 -0.15 6.54 -33.62
N SER A 215 -0.24 7.88 -33.73
CA SER A 215 0.17 8.60 -34.94
C SER A 215 1.67 8.50 -35.22
N ILE A 216 2.50 8.57 -34.17
CA ILE A 216 3.96 8.39 -34.30
C ILE A 216 4.30 6.94 -34.69
N VAL A 217 3.61 5.95 -34.09
CA VAL A 217 3.81 4.53 -34.43
C VAL A 217 3.36 4.22 -35.85
N GLU A 218 2.28 4.84 -36.33
CA GLU A 218 1.78 4.67 -37.71
C GLU A 218 2.77 5.27 -38.73
N GLN A 219 3.32 6.46 -38.46
CA GLN A 219 4.40 7.05 -39.27
C GLN A 219 5.65 6.15 -39.31
N LEU A 220 6.07 5.60 -38.17
CA LEU A 220 7.21 4.67 -38.11
C LEU A 220 6.92 3.33 -38.80
N GLN A 221 5.67 2.85 -38.78
CA GLN A 221 5.26 1.64 -39.51
C GLN A 221 5.28 1.85 -41.03
N GLU A 222 4.83 3.02 -41.51
CA GLU A 222 4.91 3.38 -42.93
C GLU A 222 6.36 3.52 -43.40
N GLU A 223 7.23 4.14 -42.61
CA GLU A 223 8.67 4.24 -42.90
C GLU A 223 9.34 2.86 -42.90
N MET A 224 9.06 2.01 -41.92
CA MET A 224 9.54 0.63 -41.89
C MET A 224 9.08 -0.18 -43.11
N LYS A 225 7.85 0.05 -43.59
CA LYS A 225 7.30 -0.61 -44.77
C LYS A 225 8.02 -0.11 -46.04
N ALA A 226 8.23 1.19 -46.18
CA ALA A 226 8.99 1.79 -47.28
C ALA A 226 10.45 1.33 -47.30
N LEU A 227 11.09 1.17 -46.13
CA LEU A 227 12.45 0.65 -46.01
C LEU A 227 12.54 -0.84 -46.38
N LYS A 228 11.56 -1.66 -46.00
CA LYS A 228 11.49 -3.08 -46.42
C LYS A 228 11.23 -3.25 -47.92
N GLU A 229 10.46 -2.35 -48.52
CA GLU A 229 10.20 -2.35 -49.97
C GLU A 229 11.47 -1.97 -50.74
N LYS A 230 12.18 -0.92 -50.31
CA LYS A 230 13.50 -0.56 -50.86
C LYS A 230 14.54 -1.68 -50.69
N LEU A 231 14.53 -2.39 -49.56
CA LEU A 231 15.41 -3.53 -49.35
C LEU A 231 15.10 -4.67 -50.34
N ARG A 232 13.82 -4.92 -50.63
CA ARG A 232 13.40 -5.90 -51.64
C ARG A 232 13.75 -5.47 -53.07
N GLU A 233 13.55 -4.20 -53.42
CA GLU A 233 13.97 -3.67 -54.72
C GLU A 233 15.49 -3.76 -54.91
N GLN A 234 16.28 -3.49 -53.86
CA GLN A 234 17.73 -3.67 -53.93
C GLN A 234 18.15 -5.14 -54.01
N ASP A 235 17.46 -6.04 -53.30
CA ASP A 235 17.73 -7.49 -53.39
C ASP A 235 17.35 -8.05 -54.77
N GLU A 236 16.25 -7.60 -55.37
CA GLU A 236 15.85 -7.95 -56.75
C GLU A 236 16.83 -7.37 -57.79
N GLN A 237 17.36 -6.16 -57.56
CA GLN A 237 18.45 -5.60 -58.37
C GLN A 237 19.77 -6.37 -58.22
N LEU A 238 20.03 -6.98 -57.06
CA LEU A 238 21.21 -7.83 -56.84
C LEU A 238 21.04 -9.22 -57.45
N GLN A 239 19.84 -9.81 -57.38
CA GLN A 239 19.52 -11.09 -58.01
C GLN A 239 19.49 -10.99 -59.55
N SER A 240 18.98 -9.89 -60.11
CA SER A 240 19.03 -9.66 -61.57
C SER A 240 20.47 -9.46 -62.07
N LYS A 241 21.33 -8.77 -61.29
CA LYS A 241 22.77 -8.64 -61.61
C LYS A 241 23.57 -9.92 -61.40
N SER A 242 23.17 -10.80 -60.47
CA SER A 242 23.81 -12.11 -60.29
C SER A 242 23.41 -13.09 -61.40
N ASN A 243 22.12 -13.11 -61.79
CA ASN A 243 21.63 -13.93 -62.90
C ASN A 243 22.17 -13.49 -64.26
N ALA A 244 22.46 -12.19 -64.46
CA ALA A 244 23.15 -11.69 -65.66
C ALA A 244 24.64 -12.11 -65.74
N LYS A 245 25.27 -12.53 -64.63
CA LYS A 245 26.68 -12.97 -64.59
C LYS A 245 26.86 -14.49 -64.73
N VAL A 246 25.80 -15.29 -64.69
CA VAL A 246 25.88 -16.77 -64.77
C VAL A 246 25.62 -17.30 -66.20
N ALA A 247 25.23 -16.45 -67.15
CA ALA A 247 24.92 -16.85 -68.53
C ALA A 247 26.12 -16.84 -69.52
N ILE A 248 27.37 -16.67 -69.05
CA ILE A 248 28.56 -16.60 -69.92
C ILE A 248 29.70 -17.50 -69.41
N VAL A 249 29.46 -18.80 -69.17
CA VAL A 249 30.53 -19.82 -69.23
C VAL A 249 29.90 -21.20 -69.55
N SER A 250 29.51 -21.42 -70.80
CA SER A 250 29.25 -22.78 -71.29
C SER A 250 29.32 -22.80 -72.82
N ASP A 251 30.53 -22.83 -73.36
CA ASP A 251 30.79 -23.42 -74.67
C ASP A 251 32.30 -23.52 -74.94
N THR A 252 32.84 -24.74 -75.03
CA THR A 252 33.71 -25.19 -76.14
C THR A 252 34.19 -26.64 -75.96
N CYS A 253 33.77 -27.45 -76.95
CA CYS A 253 34.23 -28.75 -77.45
C CYS A 253 35.78 -28.81 -77.66
N GLY A 254 36.50 -29.92 -77.86
CA GLY A 254 36.17 -31.28 -78.26
C GLY A 254 37.43 -32.15 -78.48
N MET A 255 37.19 -33.43 -78.71
CA MET A 255 38.14 -34.55 -78.93
C MET A 255 39.04 -34.43 -80.16
N HIS A 256 40.28 -34.94 -80.09
CA HIS A 256 40.95 -35.66 -81.20
C HIS A 256 41.78 -36.85 -80.68
N LYS A 257 41.85 -37.90 -81.50
CA LYS A 257 42.35 -39.26 -81.26
C LYS A 257 43.44 -39.60 -82.30
N SER A 258 44.34 -40.53 -81.96
CA SER A 258 45.04 -41.51 -82.83
C SER A 258 46.52 -41.31 -83.27
N THR A 259 47.38 -42.22 -82.74
CA THR A 259 48.37 -43.15 -83.37
C THR A 259 49.50 -42.71 -84.32
N SER A 260 50.74 -43.16 -84.05
CA SER A 260 51.52 -44.18 -84.81
C SER A 260 53.06 -43.93 -84.83
N MET A 261 53.84 -44.98 -85.12
CA MET A 261 55.24 -45.27 -84.73
C MET A 261 56.40 -44.68 -85.58
N ASP A 262 57.57 -44.61 -84.93
CA ASP A 262 58.98 -44.92 -85.30
C ASP A 262 59.85 -44.16 -86.35
N VAL A 263 60.95 -43.62 -85.79
CA VAL A 263 62.39 -43.77 -86.15
C VAL A 263 63.13 -42.72 -87.03
N ALA A 264 64.28 -42.32 -86.45
CA ALA A 264 65.54 -41.78 -87.01
C ALA A 264 65.71 -40.26 -87.22
N GLU A 265 66.20 -39.61 -86.16
CA GLU A 265 67.46 -38.86 -86.12
C GLU A 265 67.81 -37.98 -87.33
N SER A 266 67.17 -36.82 -87.38
CA SER A 266 67.71 -35.58 -87.95
C SER A 266 67.12 -34.43 -87.14
N SER A 267 67.94 -33.43 -86.79
CA SER A 267 67.65 -32.31 -85.88
C SER A 267 66.16 -31.94 -85.78
N CYS A 268 65.51 -32.39 -84.71
CA CYS A 268 64.06 -32.54 -84.64
C CYS A 268 63.35 -31.19 -84.47
N GLU A 269 62.75 -30.66 -85.54
CA GLU A 269 61.82 -29.53 -85.48
C GLU A 269 60.59 -29.85 -84.59
N CYS A 270 60.18 -31.11 -84.51
CA CYS A 270 59.17 -31.59 -83.54
C CYS A 270 59.63 -31.50 -82.08
N CYS A 271 60.94 -31.59 -81.78
CA CYS A 271 61.48 -31.31 -80.45
C CYS A 271 61.49 -29.82 -80.17
N SER A 272 61.74 -28.96 -81.16
CA SER A 272 61.63 -27.50 -80.98
C SER A 272 60.17 -27.05 -80.75
N VAL A 273 59.21 -27.72 -81.38
CA VAL A 273 57.78 -27.48 -81.19
C VAL A 273 57.31 -28.05 -79.86
N ALA A 274 57.75 -29.26 -79.47
CA ALA A 274 57.49 -29.82 -78.15
C ALA A 274 58.14 -28.99 -77.02
N GLU A 275 59.33 -28.45 -77.24
CA GLU A 275 60.03 -27.59 -76.27
C GLU A 275 59.34 -26.23 -76.13
N LYS A 276 58.86 -25.64 -77.25
CA LYS A 276 57.98 -24.46 -77.22
C LYS A 276 56.65 -24.73 -76.51
N THR A 277 55.97 -25.84 -76.79
CA THR A 277 54.72 -26.18 -76.10
C THR A 277 54.95 -26.50 -74.62
N ILE A 278 56.07 -27.12 -74.25
CA ILE A 278 56.47 -27.33 -72.84
C ILE A 278 56.77 -26.00 -72.14
N VAL A 279 57.42 -25.05 -72.82
CA VAL A 279 57.65 -23.69 -72.30
C VAL A 279 56.32 -22.96 -72.14
N ASP A 280 55.42 -23.04 -73.12
CA ASP A 280 54.09 -22.44 -73.04
C ASP A 280 53.25 -23.06 -71.91
N PHE A 281 53.24 -24.38 -71.76
CA PHE A 281 52.64 -25.06 -70.61
C PHE A 281 53.28 -24.64 -69.29
N ASN A 282 54.60 -24.50 -69.22
CA ASN A 282 55.28 -24.00 -68.01
C ASN A 282 54.90 -22.55 -67.68
N THR A 283 54.74 -21.68 -68.69
CA THR A 283 54.25 -20.32 -68.46
C THR A 283 52.79 -20.31 -68.02
N HIS A 284 51.97 -21.22 -68.55
CA HIS A 284 50.56 -21.38 -68.18
C HIS A 284 50.42 -21.91 -66.75
N ILE A 285 51.22 -22.89 -66.36
CA ILE A 285 51.32 -23.41 -64.99
C ILE A 285 51.76 -22.28 -64.05
N LYS A 286 52.79 -21.50 -64.39
CA LYS A 286 53.22 -20.35 -63.58
C LYS A 286 52.14 -19.27 -63.44
N LYS A 287 51.35 -19.02 -64.48
CA LYS A 287 50.20 -18.09 -64.43
C LYS A 287 49.08 -18.61 -63.54
N GLN A 288 48.72 -19.89 -63.68
CA GLN A 288 47.72 -20.54 -62.82
C GLN A 288 48.18 -20.60 -61.37
N GLN A 289 49.47 -20.89 -61.11
CA GLN A 289 50.04 -20.87 -59.77
C GLN A 289 49.90 -19.49 -59.12
N LYS A 290 50.28 -18.42 -59.82
CA LYS A 290 50.08 -17.04 -59.35
C LYS A 290 48.61 -16.71 -59.07
N GLN A 291 47.70 -17.23 -59.90
CA GLN A 291 46.27 -17.03 -59.72
C GLN A 291 45.73 -17.79 -58.50
N VAL A 292 46.20 -19.01 -58.26
CA VAL A 292 45.89 -19.79 -57.05
C VAL A 292 46.44 -19.08 -55.81
N ASP A 293 47.69 -18.61 -55.84
CA ASP A 293 48.29 -17.89 -54.72
C ASP A 293 47.52 -16.59 -54.40
N LEU A 294 47.08 -15.86 -55.43
CA LEU A 294 46.25 -14.66 -55.27
C LEU A 294 44.88 -14.99 -54.66
N LEU A 295 44.20 -16.01 -55.17
CA LEU A 295 42.90 -16.46 -54.63
C LEU A 295 43.04 -16.97 -53.20
N GLN A 296 44.14 -17.67 -52.88
CA GLN A 296 44.41 -18.17 -51.54
C GLN A 296 44.65 -17.02 -50.56
N LYS A 297 45.38 -15.98 -50.97
CA LYS A 297 45.54 -14.75 -50.18
C LYS A 297 44.21 -14.04 -49.95
N GLN A 298 43.38 -13.88 -50.98
CA GLN A 298 42.04 -13.29 -50.86
C GLN A 298 41.12 -14.11 -49.94
N LEU A 299 41.20 -15.46 -49.99
CA LEU A 299 40.45 -16.34 -49.10
C LEU A 299 40.86 -16.18 -47.64
N VAL A 300 42.16 -16.01 -47.37
CA VAL A 300 42.67 -15.76 -46.01
C VAL A 300 42.19 -14.40 -45.50
N GLU A 301 42.30 -13.34 -46.31
CA GLU A 301 41.81 -12.00 -45.97
C GLU A 301 40.28 -12.00 -45.72
N ALA A 302 39.51 -12.71 -46.54
CA ALA A 302 38.07 -12.88 -46.37
C ALA A 302 37.72 -13.66 -45.07
N ARG A 303 38.51 -14.67 -44.71
CA ARG A 303 38.33 -15.41 -43.45
C ARG A 303 38.65 -14.55 -42.24
N GLU A 304 39.71 -13.74 -42.31
CA GLU A 304 40.10 -12.85 -41.22
C GLU A 304 39.06 -11.75 -41.00
N THR A 305 38.54 -11.16 -42.08
CA THR A 305 37.46 -10.16 -42.01
C THR A 305 36.17 -10.76 -41.43
N LEU A 306 35.78 -11.96 -41.86
CA LEU A 306 34.64 -12.69 -41.28
C LEU A 306 34.85 -12.98 -39.79
N SER A 307 36.06 -13.36 -39.38
CA SER A 307 36.38 -13.60 -37.97
C SER A 307 36.29 -12.34 -37.12
N LYS A 308 36.75 -11.19 -37.64
CA LYS A 308 36.64 -9.89 -36.96
C LYS A 308 35.18 -9.46 -36.84
N GLU A 309 34.40 -9.64 -37.89
CA GLU A 309 32.98 -9.33 -37.90
C GLU A 309 32.20 -10.22 -36.90
N ALA A 310 32.50 -11.52 -36.84
CA ALA A 310 31.91 -12.42 -35.86
C ALA A 310 32.25 -12.02 -34.42
N ALA A 311 33.49 -11.59 -34.16
CA ALA A 311 33.89 -11.08 -32.86
C ALA A 311 33.14 -9.78 -32.48
N LEU A 312 32.99 -8.85 -33.43
CA LEU A 312 32.23 -7.61 -33.21
C LEU A 312 30.74 -7.87 -32.98
N ARG A 313 30.13 -8.82 -33.72
CA ARG A 313 28.73 -9.22 -33.48
C ARG A 313 28.56 -9.78 -32.07
N LYS A 314 29.47 -10.66 -31.66
CA LYS A 314 29.43 -11.23 -30.31
C LYS A 314 29.57 -10.15 -29.23
N ASP A 315 30.53 -9.23 -29.39
CA ASP A 315 30.72 -8.12 -28.44
C ASP A 315 29.47 -7.21 -28.35
N LEU A 316 28.83 -6.92 -29.49
CA LEU A 316 27.57 -6.16 -29.51
C LEU A 316 26.41 -6.92 -28.85
N GLU A 317 26.30 -8.23 -29.06
CA GLU A 317 25.31 -9.09 -28.40
C GLU A 317 25.52 -9.13 -26.89
N ASP A 318 26.77 -9.29 -26.44
CA ASP A 318 27.15 -9.32 -25.03
C ASP A 318 26.85 -7.97 -24.36
N GLN A 319 27.23 -6.85 -24.98
CA GLN A 319 26.91 -5.50 -24.49
C GLN A 319 25.40 -5.24 -24.45
N TRP A 320 24.66 -5.73 -25.44
CA TRP A 320 23.21 -5.57 -25.48
C TRP A 320 22.54 -6.38 -24.37
N GLN A 321 23.03 -7.59 -24.11
CA GLN A 321 22.57 -8.44 -23.02
C GLN A 321 22.90 -7.83 -21.65
N GLU A 322 24.10 -7.30 -21.46
CA GLU A 322 24.53 -6.61 -20.23
C GLU A 322 23.65 -5.40 -19.95
N LYS A 323 23.44 -4.51 -20.94
CA LYS A 323 22.56 -3.34 -20.79
C LYS A 323 21.12 -3.74 -20.46
N ARG A 324 20.62 -4.82 -21.05
CA ARG A 324 19.26 -5.31 -20.77
C ARG A 324 19.12 -5.78 -19.32
N GLU A 325 20.06 -6.60 -18.84
CA GLU A 325 20.01 -7.09 -17.45
C GLU A 325 20.28 -5.96 -16.44
N ALA A 326 21.18 -5.01 -16.75
CA ALA A 326 21.38 -3.81 -15.95
C ALA A 326 20.08 -3.00 -15.82
N HIS A 327 19.43 -2.65 -16.93
CA HIS A 327 18.16 -1.93 -16.92
C HIS A 327 17.05 -2.72 -16.18
N LYS A 328 16.98 -4.04 -16.38
CA LYS A 328 16.02 -4.89 -15.67
C LYS A 328 16.23 -4.87 -14.15
N SER A 329 17.48 -4.93 -13.70
CA SER A 329 17.82 -4.83 -12.26
C SER A 329 17.55 -3.44 -11.69
N GLU A 330 17.82 -2.37 -12.45
CA GLU A 330 17.50 -1.00 -12.07
C GLU A 330 15.99 -0.79 -11.92
N VAL A 331 15.20 -1.23 -12.91
CA VAL A 331 13.73 -1.18 -12.86
C VAL A 331 13.19 -1.97 -11.66
N GLN A 332 13.75 -3.15 -11.38
CA GLN A 332 13.34 -3.93 -10.21
C GLN A 332 13.66 -3.17 -8.91
N SER A 333 14.86 -2.60 -8.78
CA SER A 333 15.24 -1.80 -7.62
C SER A 333 14.32 -0.57 -7.42
N LEU A 334 13.96 0.12 -8.51
CA LEU A 334 13.04 1.24 -8.45
C LEU A 334 11.63 0.81 -8.05
N ARG A 335 11.14 -0.33 -8.54
CA ARG A 335 9.85 -0.90 -8.12
C ARG A 335 9.86 -1.25 -6.63
N ASP A 336 10.92 -1.90 -6.15
CA ASP A 336 11.03 -2.28 -4.74
C ASP A 336 11.08 -1.04 -3.83
N LYS A 337 11.84 -0.01 -4.23
CA LYS A 337 11.88 1.28 -3.52
C LYS A 337 10.53 1.99 -3.52
N THR A 338 9.83 1.97 -4.66
CA THR A 338 8.49 2.57 -4.79
C THR A 338 7.49 1.85 -3.89
N GLY A 339 7.46 0.52 -3.93
CA GLY A 339 6.58 -0.28 -3.06
C GLY A 339 6.90 -0.10 -1.57
N ALA A 340 8.17 -0.01 -1.20
CA ALA A 340 8.56 0.30 0.18
C ALA A 340 8.11 1.70 0.61
N SER A 341 8.23 2.71 -0.27
CA SER A 341 7.77 4.07 0.00
C SER A 341 6.25 4.14 0.13
N GLU A 342 5.50 3.43 -0.71
CA GLU A 342 4.04 3.34 -0.63
C GLU A 342 3.61 2.69 0.69
N GLN A 343 4.26 1.60 1.11
CA GLN A 343 3.96 0.95 2.38
C GLN A 343 4.27 1.85 3.58
N GLN A 344 5.40 2.57 3.56
CA GLN A 344 5.73 3.54 4.61
C GLN A 344 4.70 4.67 4.69
N LEU A 345 4.19 5.12 3.55
CA LEU A 345 3.16 6.16 3.49
C LEU A 345 1.84 5.65 4.07
N LEU A 346 1.43 4.40 3.76
CA LEU A 346 0.25 3.77 4.36
C LEU A 346 0.40 3.60 5.88
N ASP A 347 1.53 3.10 6.35
CA ASP A 347 1.83 2.97 7.77
C ASP A 347 1.78 4.33 8.49
N MET A 348 2.26 5.39 7.84
CA MET A 348 2.23 6.73 8.40
C MET A 348 0.84 7.32 8.45
N GLN A 349 0.02 7.10 7.43
CA GLN A 349 -1.40 7.47 7.44
C GLN A 349 -2.15 6.75 8.57
N GLN A 350 -1.92 5.45 8.74
CA GLN A 350 -2.56 4.69 9.82
C GLN A 350 -2.17 5.23 11.20
N LYS A 351 -0.87 5.45 11.43
CA LYS A 351 -0.39 6.03 12.70
C LYS A 351 -0.97 7.41 12.96
N PHE A 352 -1.11 8.24 11.93
CA PHE A 352 -1.75 9.56 12.06
C PHE A 352 -3.22 9.46 12.46
N LEU A 353 -3.97 8.51 11.88
CA LEU A 353 -5.37 8.29 12.26
C LEU A 353 -5.47 7.80 13.71
N ASP A 354 -4.61 6.86 14.11
CA ASP A 354 -4.59 6.33 15.48
C ASP A 354 -4.24 7.41 16.51
N THR A 355 -3.27 8.28 16.20
CA THR A 355 -2.91 9.41 17.09
C THR A 355 -4.01 10.46 17.13
N LYS A 356 -4.62 10.80 16.00
CA LYS A 356 -5.77 11.71 15.94
C LYS A 356 -6.91 11.20 16.82
N ASP A 357 -7.27 9.93 16.70
CA ASP A 357 -8.34 9.32 17.48
C ASP A 357 -7.97 9.23 18.97
N SER A 358 -6.70 9.08 19.31
CA SER A 358 -6.20 9.15 20.70
C SER A 358 -6.35 10.55 21.28
N VAL A 359 -5.90 11.58 20.55
CA VAL A 359 -6.00 12.99 20.97
C VAL A 359 -7.46 13.41 21.11
N MET A 360 -8.32 13.04 20.17
CA MET A 360 -9.76 13.29 20.27
C MET A 360 -10.38 12.68 21.53
N ARG A 361 -10.00 11.44 21.88
CA ARG A 361 -10.45 10.79 23.12
C ARG A 361 -9.96 11.53 24.37
N GLN A 362 -8.72 12.03 24.37
CA GLN A 362 -8.20 12.82 25.48
C GLN A 362 -8.92 14.18 25.60
N LEU A 363 -9.16 14.87 24.49
CA LEU A 363 -9.89 16.13 24.46
C LEU A 363 -11.32 15.95 24.98
N GLN A 364 -12.00 14.86 24.60
CA GLN A 364 -13.33 14.54 25.13
C GLN A 364 -13.28 14.36 26.66
N ARG A 365 -12.31 13.60 27.19
CA ARG A 365 -12.16 13.42 28.64
C ARG A 365 -11.94 14.73 29.38
N ILE A 366 -11.06 15.60 28.87
CA ILE A 366 -10.80 16.92 29.46
C ILE A 366 -12.07 17.78 29.43
N THR A 367 -12.85 17.70 28.35
CA THR A 367 -14.13 18.41 28.24
C THR A 367 -15.13 17.91 29.28
N ASP A 368 -15.29 16.59 29.41
CA ASP A 368 -16.17 15.97 30.39
C ASP A 368 -15.75 16.32 31.84
N ASP A 369 -14.44 16.32 32.13
CA ASP A 369 -13.90 16.69 33.44
C ASP A 369 -14.08 18.17 33.74
N ARG A 370 -13.87 19.05 32.75
CA ARG A 370 -14.15 20.48 32.88
C ARG A 370 -15.62 20.73 33.21
N GLU A 371 -16.53 20.07 32.52
CA GLU A 371 -17.97 20.18 32.80
C GLU A 371 -18.33 19.68 34.20
N ARG A 372 -17.71 18.58 34.64
CA ARG A 372 -17.90 18.02 35.98
C ARG A 372 -17.46 19.01 37.06
N VAL A 373 -16.27 19.60 36.92
CA VAL A 373 -15.74 20.60 37.85
C VAL A 373 -16.61 21.86 37.83
N ASN A 374 -17.06 22.31 36.65
CA ASN A 374 -17.91 23.49 36.55
C ASN A 374 -19.24 23.30 37.29
N LYS A 375 -19.88 22.13 37.15
CA LYS A 375 -21.10 21.77 37.91
C LYS A 375 -20.87 21.75 39.42
N GLN A 376 -19.73 21.22 39.87
CA GLN A 376 -19.36 21.26 41.29
C GLN A 376 -19.16 22.70 41.79
N LEU A 377 -18.52 23.55 40.98
CA LEU A 377 -18.30 24.95 41.30
C LEU A 377 -19.61 25.73 41.38
N GLU A 378 -20.53 25.52 40.44
CA GLU A 378 -21.88 26.08 40.46
C GLU A 378 -22.66 25.62 41.70
N THR A 379 -22.53 24.35 42.10
CA THR A 379 -23.18 23.83 43.31
C THR A 379 -22.62 24.49 44.57
N LEU A 380 -21.29 24.60 44.67
CA LEU A 380 -20.64 25.26 45.80
C LEU A 380 -20.97 26.75 45.88
N GLN A 381 -21.10 27.44 44.75
CA GLN A 381 -21.55 28.83 44.71
C GLN A 381 -22.99 28.95 45.20
N ALA A 382 -23.90 28.09 44.74
CA ALA A 382 -25.28 28.07 45.21
C ALA A 382 -25.38 27.80 46.72
N ASP A 383 -24.58 26.87 47.24
CA ASP A 383 -24.51 26.58 48.68
C ASP A 383 -23.95 27.78 49.47
N ASN A 384 -22.94 28.48 48.93
CA ASN A 384 -22.37 29.66 49.56
C ASN A 384 -23.38 30.81 49.61
N ASP A 385 -24.07 31.09 48.50
CA ASP A 385 -25.12 32.10 48.41
C ASP A 385 -26.27 31.77 49.38
N PHE A 386 -26.65 30.49 49.46
CA PHE A 386 -27.66 30.03 50.41
C PHE A 386 -27.22 30.24 51.88
N LEU A 387 -25.99 29.85 52.23
CA LEU A 387 -25.46 30.03 53.58
C LEU A 387 -25.29 31.51 53.94
N SER A 388 -24.77 32.31 53.02
CA SER A 388 -24.63 33.75 53.17
C SER A 388 -26.00 34.41 53.38
N GLY A 389 -26.99 34.06 52.55
CA GLY A 389 -28.37 34.52 52.70
C GLY A 389 -28.99 34.12 54.03
N ARG A 390 -28.78 32.88 54.50
CA ARG A 390 -29.23 32.44 55.83
C ARG A 390 -28.54 33.20 56.96
N TYR A 391 -27.24 33.43 56.86
CA TYR A 391 -26.48 34.15 57.88
C TYR A 391 -26.96 35.59 57.98
N LEU A 392 -27.12 36.27 56.84
CA LEU A 392 -27.66 37.63 56.78
C LEU A 392 -29.06 37.71 57.37
N ALA A 393 -29.97 36.80 56.97
CA ALA A 393 -31.34 36.76 57.52
C ALA A 393 -31.36 36.51 59.03
N THR A 394 -30.53 35.58 59.54
CA THR A 394 -30.44 35.29 60.97
C THR A 394 -29.84 36.48 61.73
N SER A 395 -28.83 37.14 61.16
CA SER A 395 -28.21 38.34 61.74
C SER A 395 -29.21 39.49 61.85
N GLU A 396 -29.99 39.74 60.78
CA GLU A 396 -31.05 40.76 60.76
C GLU A 396 -32.16 40.42 61.78
N GLU A 397 -32.54 39.14 61.89
CA GLU A 397 -33.52 38.69 62.88
C GLU A 397 -33.03 38.93 64.32
N ILE A 398 -31.74 38.66 64.61
CA ILE A 398 -31.15 38.93 65.92
C ILE A 398 -31.05 40.44 66.19
N GLU A 399 -30.67 41.25 65.21
CA GLU A 399 -30.59 42.72 65.36
C GLU A 399 -31.97 43.33 65.62
N ASN A 400 -33.00 42.81 64.95
CA ASN A 400 -34.39 43.25 65.11
C ASN A 400 -35.07 42.69 66.38
N GLN A 401 -34.44 41.77 67.11
CA GLN A 401 -34.99 41.27 68.37
C GLN A 401 -34.90 42.33 69.48
N TYR A 402 -36.08 42.79 69.92
CA TYR A 402 -36.18 43.65 71.08
C TYR A 402 -35.96 42.84 72.37
N ILE A 403 -34.96 43.22 73.18
CA ILE A 403 -34.69 42.58 74.47
C ILE A 403 -35.81 42.95 75.45
N ASN A 404 -36.83 42.10 75.54
CA ASN A 404 -37.93 42.27 76.47
C ASN A 404 -37.68 41.44 77.74
N LEU A 405 -37.07 42.07 78.76
CA LEU A 405 -36.91 41.44 80.06
C LEU A 405 -38.25 41.51 80.82
N PRO A 406 -38.79 40.38 81.31
CA PRO A 406 -40.04 40.37 82.05
C PRO A 406 -39.89 41.20 83.33
N ASN A 407 -40.79 42.16 83.52
CA ASN A 407 -40.77 43.08 84.66
C ASN A 407 -41.58 42.53 85.84
N THR A 408 -42.32 41.43 85.63
CA THR A 408 -43.11 40.75 86.66
C THR A 408 -42.90 39.23 86.63
N VAL A 409 -43.12 38.59 87.78
CA VAL A 409 -43.02 37.12 87.92
C VAL A 409 -44.07 36.40 87.06
N VAL A 410 -45.23 37.02 86.81
CA VAL A 410 -46.29 36.49 85.95
C VAL A 410 -45.84 36.47 84.48
N GLU A 411 -45.27 37.57 83.99
CA GLU A 411 -44.70 37.65 82.63
C GLU A 411 -43.57 36.62 82.43
N LEU A 412 -42.75 36.39 83.46
CA LEU A 412 -41.70 35.35 83.42
C LEU A 412 -42.28 33.94 83.31
N GLN A 413 -43.33 33.62 84.10
CA GLN A 413 -43.99 32.32 84.03
C GLN A 413 -44.68 32.09 82.67
N GLU A 414 -45.32 33.11 82.11
CA GLU A 414 -45.90 33.04 80.76
C GLU A 414 -44.83 32.85 79.68
N LEU A 415 -43.68 33.53 79.79
CA LEU A 415 -42.55 33.36 78.88
C LEU A 415 -41.96 31.95 78.96
N MET A 416 -41.81 31.40 80.17
CA MET A 416 -41.35 30.01 80.36
C MET A 416 -42.31 29.00 79.74
N LEU A 417 -43.62 29.18 79.91
CA LEU A 417 -44.63 28.30 79.31
C LEU A 417 -44.64 28.41 77.78
N ARG A 418 -44.47 29.63 77.23
CA ARG A 418 -44.28 29.83 75.79
C ARG A 418 -43.05 29.10 75.27
N GLN A 419 -41.89 29.27 75.91
CA GLN A 419 -40.67 28.56 75.52
C GLN A 419 -40.82 27.04 75.59
N GLN A 420 -41.50 26.51 76.61
CA GLN A 420 -41.79 25.08 76.68
C GLN A 420 -42.71 24.63 75.54
N SER A 421 -43.74 25.40 75.21
CA SER A 421 -44.63 25.11 74.07
C SER A 421 -43.89 25.15 72.74
N GLU A 422 -43.02 26.14 72.53
CA GLU A 422 -42.17 26.26 71.33
C GLU A 422 -41.17 25.11 71.22
N LEU A 423 -40.56 24.70 72.34
CA LEU A 423 -39.68 23.52 72.37
C LEU A 423 -40.43 22.23 72.02
N ILE A 424 -41.64 22.06 72.54
CA ILE A 424 -42.49 20.91 72.19
C ILE A 424 -42.81 20.94 70.69
N GLN A 425 -43.21 22.09 70.16
CA GLN A 425 -43.53 22.25 68.74
C GLN A 425 -42.31 21.97 67.84
N ALA A 426 -41.14 22.50 68.18
CA ALA A 426 -39.88 22.26 67.46
C ALA A 426 -39.46 20.79 67.50
N ARG A 427 -39.72 20.09 68.62
CA ARG A 427 -39.44 18.67 68.74
C ARG A 427 -40.38 17.83 67.88
N VAL A 428 -41.67 18.11 67.91
CA VAL A 428 -42.68 17.42 67.09
C VAL A 428 -42.42 17.64 65.59
N SER A 429 -42.07 18.86 65.18
CA SER A 429 -41.73 19.12 63.77
C SER A 429 -40.43 18.44 63.35
N SER A 430 -39.42 18.39 64.23
CA SER A 430 -38.19 17.64 63.97
C SER A 430 -38.45 16.13 63.83
N GLU A 431 -39.30 15.56 64.68
CA GLU A 431 -39.70 14.14 64.58
C GLU A 431 -40.47 13.86 63.28
N TYR A 432 -41.39 14.74 62.89
CA TYR A 432 -42.12 14.63 61.62
C TYR A 432 -41.19 14.68 60.41
N GLU A 433 -40.27 15.65 60.36
CA GLU A 433 -39.31 15.77 59.26
C GLU A 433 -38.35 14.58 59.18
N LYS A 434 -37.89 14.05 60.31
CA LYS A 434 -37.10 12.81 60.34
C LYS A 434 -37.89 11.63 59.75
N GLN A 435 -39.15 11.49 60.13
CA GLN A 435 -40.00 10.41 59.61
C GLN A 435 -40.26 10.57 58.11
N ARG A 436 -40.45 11.80 57.63
CA ARG A 436 -40.55 12.10 56.20
C ARG A 436 -39.26 11.74 55.45
N CYS A 437 -38.10 12.12 55.98
CA CYS A 437 -36.80 11.76 55.38
C CYS A 437 -36.64 10.24 55.26
N VAL A 438 -36.98 9.47 56.29
CA VAL A 438 -36.95 8.00 56.23
C VAL A 438 -37.86 7.48 55.10
N SER A 439 -39.11 7.98 55.02
CA SER A 439 -40.02 7.59 53.94
C SER A 439 -39.48 7.91 52.54
N THR A 440 -38.84 9.07 52.36
CA THR A 440 -38.23 9.42 51.07
C THR A 440 -37.02 8.57 50.73
N LEU A 441 -36.24 8.14 51.73
CA LEU A 441 -35.11 7.24 51.53
C LEU A 441 -35.58 5.85 51.10
N ASP A 442 -36.66 5.34 51.68
CA ASP A 442 -37.28 4.06 51.29
C ASP A 442 -37.79 4.13 49.85
N GLU A 443 -38.44 5.23 49.45
CA GLU A 443 -38.87 5.45 48.07
C GLU A 443 -37.67 5.47 47.10
N ILE A 444 -36.60 6.19 47.44
CA ILE A 444 -35.36 6.22 46.64
C ILE A 444 -34.77 4.81 46.51
N GLN A 445 -34.78 3.99 47.58
CA GLN A 445 -34.28 2.61 47.53
C GLN A 445 -35.11 1.74 46.58
N ILE A 446 -36.44 1.85 46.63
CA ILE A 446 -37.33 1.12 45.71
C ILE A 446 -37.05 1.51 44.26
N LEU A 447 -36.94 2.82 43.97
CA LEU A 447 -36.63 3.31 42.62
C LEU A 447 -35.26 2.84 42.13
N ARG A 448 -34.25 2.80 43.01
CA ARG A 448 -32.93 2.24 42.68
C ARG A 448 -33.00 0.75 42.36
N ALA A 449 -33.75 -0.03 43.13
CA ALA A 449 -33.93 -1.45 42.87
C ALA A 449 -34.63 -1.70 41.53
N GLN A 450 -35.68 -0.94 41.21
CA GLN A 450 -36.35 -1.01 39.91
C GLN A 450 -35.42 -0.66 38.74
N LEU A 451 -34.59 0.38 38.90
CA LEU A 451 -33.61 0.77 37.89
C LEU A 451 -32.53 -0.31 37.70
N GLU A 452 -32.09 -0.95 38.78
CA GLU A 452 -31.11 -2.03 38.73
C GLU A 452 -31.68 -3.27 38.03
N GLU A 453 -32.93 -3.64 38.33
CA GLU A 453 -33.64 -4.73 37.65
C GLU A 453 -33.78 -4.46 36.15
N SER A 454 -34.26 -3.27 35.76
CA SER A 454 -34.37 -2.88 34.34
C SER A 454 -33.01 -2.88 33.62
N ASN A 455 -31.95 -2.43 34.30
CA ASN A 455 -30.59 -2.49 33.75
C ASN A 455 -30.08 -3.91 33.58
N ASN A 456 -30.37 -4.80 34.53
CA ASN A 456 -30.00 -6.21 34.48
C ASN A 456 -30.75 -6.93 33.35
N GLU A 457 -32.03 -6.65 33.15
CA GLU A 457 -32.81 -7.12 31.99
C GLU A 457 -32.20 -6.64 30.68
N ARG A 458 -31.89 -5.34 30.56
CA ARG A 458 -31.24 -4.78 29.36
C ARG A 458 -29.88 -5.43 29.08
N ARG A 459 -29.08 -5.68 30.12
CA ARG A 459 -27.80 -6.40 30.00
C ARG A 459 -28.02 -7.85 29.57
N SER A 460 -29.01 -8.54 30.13
CA SER A 460 -29.37 -9.91 29.76
C SER A 460 -29.80 -9.99 28.29
N TYR A 461 -30.69 -9.10 27.85
CA TYR A 461 -31.13 -9.01 26.46
C TYR A 461 -29.94 -8.73 25.52
N LYS A 462 -29.07 -7.79 25.87
CA LYS A 462 -27.85 -7.50 25.09
C LYS A 462 -26.95 -8.74 24.95
N ARG A 463 -26.76 -9.51 26.03
CA ARG A 463 -25.99 -10.76 25.99
C ARG A 463 -26.67 -11.79 25.09
N GLN A 464 -27.98 -11.94 25.18
CA GLN A 464 -28.74 -12.87 24.34
C GLN A 464 -28.58 -12.51 22.85
N THR A 465 -28.79 -11.25 22.48
CA THR A 465 -28.61 -10.78 21.10
C THR A 465 -27.16 -11.00 20.62
N GLN A 466 -26.17 -10.80 21.48
CA GLN A 466 -24.76 -11.07 21.14
C GLN A 466 -24.50 -12.57 20.89
N LEU A 467 -25.10 -13.45 21.68
CA LEU A 467 -25.02 -14.90 21.44
C LEU A 467 -25.70 -15.28 20.13
N ASP A 468 -26.86 -14.71 19.84
CA ASP A 468 -27.58 -14.97 18.59
C ASP A 468 -26.77 -14.50 17.37
N ILE A 469 -26.18 -13.30 17.42
CA ILE A 469 -25.28 -12.79 16.37
C ILE A 469 -24.11 -13.75 16.16
N LYS A 470 -23.45 -14.19 17.23
CA LYS A 470 -22.33 -15.13 17.14
C LYS A 470 -22.77 -16.46 16.51
N SER A 471 -23.93 -16.99 16.92
CA SER A 471 -24.47 -18.22 16.35
C SER A 471 -24.77 -18.10 14.85
N LEU A 472 -25.26 -16.94 14.40
CA LEU A 472 -25.53 -16.66 12.99
C LEU A 472 -24.23 -16.49 12.20
N GLN A 473 -23.21 -15.86 12.78
CA GLN A 473 -21.88 -15.77 12.20
C GLN A 473 -21.23 -17.15 12.04
N ASP A 474 -21.31 -18.00 13.07
CA ASP A 474 -20.79 -19.36 13.04
C ASP A 474 -21.49 -20.18 11.93
N ARG A 475 -22.83 -20.08 11.81
CA ARG A 475 -23.57 -20.71 10.70
C ARG A 475 -23.19 -20.16 9.33
N LEU A 476 -22.96 -18.86 9.20
CA LEU A 476 -22.53 -18.24 7.94
C LEU A 476 -21.15 -18.74 7.53
N THR A 477 -20.21 -18.84 8.48
CA THR A 477 -18.86 -19.36 8.20
C THR A 477 -18.89 -20.84 7.82
N GLU A 478 -19.72 -21.65 8.49
CA GLU A 478 -19.97 -23.05 8.11
C GLU A 478 -20.51 -23.15 6.67
N HIS A 479 -21.50 -22.32 6.32
CA HIS A 479 -22.02 -22.27 4.95
C HIS A 479 -20.96 -21.83 3.93
N LEU A 480 -20.11 -20.86 4.25
CA LEU A 480 -19.02 -20.45 3.36
C LEU A 480 -18.00 -21.57 3.13
N LEU A 481 -17.62 -22.30 4.19
CA LEU A 481 -16.72 -23.45 4.09
C LEU A 481 -17.32 -24.57 3.23
N THR A 482 -18.62 -24.87 3.39
CA THR A 482 -19.30 -25.87 2.55
C THR A 482 -19.35 -25.44 1.09
N VAL A 483 -19.65 -24.17 0.78
CA VAL A 483 -19.58 -23.64 -0.59
C VAL A 483 -18.19 -23.79 -1.19
N GLN A 484 -17.14 -23.43 -0.44
CA GLN A 484 -15.76 -23.59 -0.90
C GLN A 484 -15.42 -25.07 -1.19
N SER A 485 -15.88 -26.00 -0.34
CA SER A 485 -15.72 -27.43 -0.60
C SER A 485 -16.47 -27.89 -1.87
N TYR A 486 -17.65 -27.35 -2.14
CA TYR A 486 -18.38 -27.64 -3.37
C TYR A 486 -17.70 -27.05 -4.60
N GLU A 487 -17.12 -25.86 -4.51
CA GLU A 487 -16.33 -25.27 -5.59
C GLU A 487 -15.08 -26.10 -5.90
N THR A 488 -14.34 -26.52 -4.87
CA THR A 488 -13.15 -27.37 -5.07
C THR A 488 -13.52 -28.70 -5.70
N THR A 489 -14.58 -29.37 -5.24
CA THR A 489 -15.06 -30.63 -5.84
C THR A 489 -15.57 -30.44 -7.27
N LYS A 490 -16.27 -29.33 -7.56
CA LYS A 490 -16.66 -28.96 -8.92
C LYS A 490 -15.45 -28.83 -9.85
N THR A 491 -14.41 -28.09 -9.46
CA THR A 491 -13.20 -27.97 -10.28
C THR A 491 -12.47 -29.30 -10.46
N GLN A 492 -12.53 -30.22 -9.49
CA GLN A 492 -11.96 -31.56 -9.63
C GLN A 492 -12.74 -32.41 -10.63
N LEU A 493 -14.08 -32.31 -10.62
CA LEU A 493 -14.94 -32.98 -11.58
C LEU A 493 -14.74 -32.43 -13.00
N GLU A 494 -14.65 -31.11 -13.18
CA GLU A 494 -14.35 -30.48 -14.48
C GLU A 494 -13.01 -30.96 -15.06
N ARG A 495 -11.96 -31.10 -14.22
CA ARG A 495 -10.67 -31.68 -14.64
C ARG A 495 -10.81 -33.14 -15.07
N LYS A 496 -11.56 -33.96 -14.33
CA LYS A 496 -11.81 -35.37 -14.69
C LYS A 496 -12.63 -35.49 -15.97
N GLU A 497 -13.61 -34.62 -16.17
CA GLU A 497 -14.41 -34.57 -17.40
C GLU A 497 -13.54 -34.19 -18.61
N ALA A 498 -12.66 -33.20 -18.47
CA ALA A 498 -11.70 -32.84 -19.52
C ALA A 498 -10.77 -34.01 -19.88
N GLU A 499 -10.26 -34.74 -18.89
CA GLU A 499 -9.41 -35.91 -19.10
C GLU A 499 -10.16 -37.06 -19.79
N LEU A 500 -11.39 -37.36 -19.36
CA LEU A 500 -12.24 -38.36 -20.02
C LEU A 500 -12.60 -37.95 -21.46
N ASN A 501 -12.87 -36.68 -21.71
CA ASN A 501 -13.11 -36.17 -23.06
C ASN A 501 -11.86 -36.31 -23.95
N LYS A 502 -10.67 -36.09 -23.39
CA LYS A 502 -9.40 -36.33 -24.08
C LYS A 502 -9.24 -37.81 -24.42
N GLN A 503 -9.43 -38.72 -23.46
CA GLN A 503 -9.39 -40.17 -23.70
C GLN A 503 -10.42 -40.62 -24.74
N LEU A 504 -11.65 -40.10 -24.70
CA LEU A 504 -12.67 -40.35 -25.71
C LEU A 504 -12.25 -39.84 -27.09
N SER A 505 -11.58 -38.69 -27.18
CA SER A 505 -11.06 -38.17 -28.44
C SER A 505 -9.92 -39.04 -28.99
N GLU A 506 -9.02 -39.53 -28.14
CA GLU A 506 -7.94 -40.45 -28.50
C GLU A 506 -8.50 -41.78 -29.01
N SER A 507 -9.44 -42.40 -28.28
CA SER A 507 -10.12 -43.62 -28.74
C SER A 507 -10.90 -43.41 -30.04
N ARG A 508 -11.50 -42.22 -30.26
CA ARG A 508 -12.14 -41.90 -31.54
C ARG A 508 -11.14 -41.84 -32.69
N VAL A 509 -9.96 -41.24 -32.47
CA VAL A 509 -8.88 -41.20 -33.47
C VAL A 509 -8.40 -42.62 -33.78
N GLU A 510 -8.15 -43.44 -32.76
CA GLU A 510 -7.75 -44.85 -32.95
C GLU A 510 -8.79 -45.64 -33.76
N ILE A 511 -10.09 -45.43 -33.50
CA ILE A 511 -11.16 -46.04 -34.30
C ILE A 511 -11.10 -45.58 -35.76
N ILE A 512 -10.86 -44.29 -36.03
CA ILE A 512 -10.73 -43.75 -37.40
C ILE A 512 -9.54 -44.40 -38.11
N GLU A 513 -8.37 -44.43 -37.47
CA GLU A 513 -7.16 -45.06 -38.03
C GLU A 513 -7.37 -46.55 -38.35
N LEU A 514 -8.03 -47.29 -37.44
CA LEU A 514 -8.37 -48.70 -37.67
C LEU A 514 -9.41 -48.87 -38.79
N GLN A 515 -10.35 -47.95 -38.94
CA GLN A 515 -11.30 -47.95 -40.05
C GLN A 515 -10.60 -47.69 -41.39
N GLU A 516 -9.69 -46.72 -41.46
CA GLU A 516 -8.87 -46.43 -42.64
C GLU A 516 -7.97 -47.62 -43.00
N ALA A 517 -7.32 -48.24 -42.02
CA ALA A 517 -6.51 -49.45 -42.22
C ALA A 517 -7.37 -50.61 -42.74
N ASN A 518 -8.60 -50.77 -42.24
CA ASN A 518 -9.53 -51.78 -42.73
C ASN A 518 -10.03 -51.49 -44.15
N VAL A 519 -10.29 -50.23 -44.49
CA VAL A 519 -10.65 -49.82 -45.87
C VAL A 519 -9.47 -50.07 -46.81
N SER A 520 -8.26 -49.71 -46.42
CA SER A 520 -7.02 -49.97 -47.17
C SER A 520 -6.80 -51.48 -47.38
N LYS A 521 -6.97 -52.31 -46.35
CA LYS A 521 -6.94 -53.77 -46.47
C LYS A 521 -8.05 -54.32 -47.36
N LYS A 522 -9.26 -53.76 -47.32
CA LYS A 522 -10.35 -54.14 -48.25
C LYS A 522 -10.01 -53.78 -49.69
N LEU A 523 -9.44 -52.60 -49.94
CA LEU A 523 -8.98 -52.18 -51.26
C LEU A 523 -7.88 -53.11 -51.77
N SER A 524 -6.88 -53.47 -50.94
CA SER A 524 -5.83 -54.42 -51.34
C SER A 524 -6.37 -55.84 -51.58
N ASN A 525 -7.31 -56.30 -50.75
CA ASN A 525 -7.98 -57.59 -50.96
C ASN A 525 -8.86 -57.59 -52.22
N THR A 526 -9.48 -56.47 -52.59
CA THR A 526 -10.26 -56.35 -53.83
C THR A 526 -9.35 -56.38 -55.06
N ILE A 527 -8.17 -55.75 -54.98
CA ILE A 527 -7.11 -55.84 -56.01
C ILE A 527 -6.56 -57.28 -56.12
N ASN A 528 -6.45 -58.00 -55.00
CA ASN A 528 -6.02 -59.40 -54.99
C ASN A 528 -7.13 -60.38 -55.43
N HIS A 529 -8.41 -60.05 -55.25
CA HIS A 529 -9.56 -60.85 -55.70
C HIS A 529 -9.98 -60.63 -57.15
N SER A 530 -9.40 -59.64 -57.87
CA SER A 530 -9.50 -59.58 -59.35
C SER A 530 -8.63 -60.63 -60.08
N ASN A 531 -7.80 -61.40 -59.36
CA ASN A 531 -7.02 -62.52 -59.89
C ASN A 531 -7.32 -63.81 -59.10
N THR A 532 -8.56 -64.33 -59.12
CA THR A 532 -8.90 -65.78 -59.09
C THR A 532 -10.42 -66.02 -58.91
N PRO A 533 -10.97 -67.12 -59.46
CA PRO A 533 -12.42 -67.27 -59.64
C PRO A 533 -13.16 -67.93 -58.48
N ARG A 534 -14.31 -67.32 -58.16
CA ARG A 534 -15.61 -67.87 -57.71
C ARG A 534 -15.65 -69.36 -57.32
N ILE A 535 -15.79 -69.66 -56.02
CA ILE A 535 -16.43 -70.90 -55.53
C ILE A 535 -17.44 -70.59 -54.42
N SER A 536 -18.63 -71.13 -54.64
CA SER A 536 -19.84 -71.09 -53.82
C SER A 536 -19.71 -71.92 -52.55
N ARG A 537 -20.29 -71.49 -51.41
CA ARG A 537 -20.98 -72.39 -50.47
C ARG A 537 -21.83 -71.67 -49.42
N LYS A 538 -23.06 -72.18 -49.31
CA LYS A 538 -24.07 -71.97 -48.27
C LYS A 538 -23.51 -72.33 -46.89
N ASN A 539 -23.95 -71.62 -45.84
CA ASN A 539 -24.63 -72.20 -44.66
C ASN A 539 -24.92 -71.13 -43.58
N MET A 540 -26.22 -70.93 -43.30
CA MET A 540 -26.79 -70.50 -42.01
C MET A 540 -26.56 -71.62 -40.97
N PRO A 541 -26.43 -71.37 -39.64
CA PRO A 541 -27.57 -70.92 -38.83
C PRO A 541 -27.32 -70.11 -37.52
N LYS A 542 -28.36 -69.33 -37.19
CA LYS A 542 -29.00 -69.05 -35.87
C LYS A 542 -28.29 -68.26 -34.74
N PRO A 543 -29.09 -67.48 -33.96
CA PRO A 543 -28.61 -66.52 -32.97
C PRO A 543 -28.52 -67.13 -31.57
N MET A 544 -27.54 -66.72 -30.77
CA MET A 544 -27.53 -66.92 -29.33
C MET A 544 -27.51 -65.62 -28.54
N ARG A 545 -28.36 -65.67 -27.52
CA ARG A 545 -28.72 -64.73 -26.47
C ARG A 545 -27.60 -64.63 -25.41
N THR A 546 -27.82 -63.70 -24.47
CA THR A 546 -27.16 -63.48 -23.15
C THR A 546 -25.90 -62.59 -23.21
N THR A 547 -25.67 -61.64 -22.30
CA THR A 547 -26.03 -61.64 -20.88
C THR A 547 -26.08 -60.21 -20.31
N LYS A 548 -27.14 -59.96 -19.54
CA LYS A 548 -27.30 -58.90 -18.54
C LYS A 548 -26.32 -59.18 -17.39
N GLN A 549 -25.56 -58.20 -16.92
CA GLN A 549 -25.06 -58.22 -15.54
C GLN A 549 -24.93 -56.80 -15.00
N ARG A 550 -25.13 -56.73 -13.69
CA ARG A 550 -25.64 -55.65 -12.84
C ARG A 550 -24.77 -54.41 -12.74
#